data_AF-A0A429GCR9-F1
#
_entry.id   AF-A0A429GCR9-F1
#
_cell.length_a   1.000
_cell.length_b   1.000
_cell.length_c   1.000
_cell.angle_alpha   90.00
_cell.angle_beta   90.00
_cell.angle_gamma   90.00
#
_symmetry.space_group_name_H-M   'P 1'
#
loop_
_entity.id
_entity.type
_entity.pdbx_description
1 polymer ?
#
loop_
_entity_poly.entity_id
_entity_poly.type
_entity_poly.pdbx_seq_one_letter_code
_entity_poly.pdbx_strand_id
1 'polypeptide(L)'
;MTRKKAALLGAGMAALLVVGGVAAAAIVLLTGGKELPYKTQAQMRDAMPAMAAAELERRGVTLAGPLTCDGVPGWTEQRLRVSCTGTTADKKPVEVLGSGQMETQDSFYTILVDGRPLVENAACIGNGCREGESG
;
A
#
# COMPACT_ATOMS: atom_id res chain seq x y z
N MET A 1 41.25 -44.89 3.88
CA MET A 1 41.39 -43.89 2.80
C MET A 1 39.97 -43.67 2.27
N THR A 2 39.34 -42.50 2.39
CA THR A 2 39.60 -41.28 1.61
C THR A 2 39.09 -40.05 2.38
N ARG A 3 39.83 -38.96 2.20
CA ARG A 3 39.66 -37.59 2.73
C ARG A 3 38.31 -37.01 2.23
N LYS A 4 37.60 -36.09 2.90
CA LYS A 4 38.01 -34.71 3.22
C LYS A 4 37.06 -34.10 4.26
N LYS A 5 37.66 -33.39 5.22
CA LYS A 5 37.06 -32.40 6.12
C LYS A 5 36.86 -31.07 5.37
N ALA A 6 35.82 -30.32 5.74
CA ALA A 6 35.80 -28.86 5.96
C ALA A 6 34.31 -28.46 5.99
N ALA A 7 33.66 -28.30 7.15
CA ALA A 7 33.89 -27.33 8.21
C ALA A 7 33.51 -25.89 7.81
N LEU A 8 32.66 -25.33 8.68
CA LEU A 8 32.44 -23.91 8.97
C LEU A 8 31.43 -23.19 8.07
N LEU A 9 30.33 -22.80 8.72
CA LEU A 9 29.82 -21.42 8.92
C LEU A 9 28.43 -21.62 9.56
N GLY A 10 28.13 -21.25 10.80
CA GLY A 10 28.60 -20.13 11.60
C GLY A 10 27.41 -19.17 11.79
N ALA A 11 26.98 -18.99 13.04
CA ALA A 11 26.00 -18.00 13.53
C ALA A 11 24.55 -18.13 13.01
N GLY A 12 23.48 -18.04 13.79
CA GLY A 12 23.27 -17.86 15.22
C GLY A 12 21.75 -18.00 15.40
N MET A 13 21.31 -18.97 16.19
CA MET A 13 19.91 -19.10 16.57
C MET A 13 19.58 -17.95 17.52
N ALA A 14 19.09 -16.84 16.97
CA ALA A 14 18.63 -15.69 17.74
C ALA A 14 17.10 -15.64 17.76
N ALA A 15 16.58 -15.88 18.97
CA ALA A 15 15.34 -15.36 19.52
C ALA A 15 14.00 -15.78 18.89
N LEU A 16 13.40 -16.79 19.53
CA LEU A 16 11.95 -16.89 19.72
C LEU A 16 11.39 -15.55 20.25
N LEU A 17 10.69 -14.80 19.40
CA LEU A 17 9.88 -13.65 19.81
C LEU A 17 8.47 -14.11 20.19
N VAL A 18 8.32 -14.33 21.50
CA VAL A 18 7.23 -13.91 22.39
C VAL A 18 6.01 -13.25 21.71
N VAL A 19 4.87 -13.95 21.80
CA VAL A 19 3.50 -13.49 22.14
C VAL A 19 2.95 -12.21 21.47
N GLY A 20 1.85 -12.37 20.73
CA GLY A 20 0.80 -11.34 20.66
C GLY A 20 0.45 -10.85 19.25
N GLY A 21 -0.53 -11.52 18.64
CA GLY A 21 -1.41 -11.05 17.57
C GLY A 21 -0.96 -9.92 16.64
N VAL A 22 -0.38 -10.27 15.49
CA VAL A 22 -0.61 -9.57 14.22
C VAL A 22 -0.47 -10.58 13.08
N ALA A 23 -1.52 -11.36 12.82
CA ALA A 23 -1.60 -12.18 11.61
C ALA A 23 -2.08 -11.29 10.44
N ALA A 24 -1.23 -10.38 9.94
CA ALA A 24 -1.52 -9.61 8.73
C ALA A 24 -0.26 -8.97 8.14
N ALA A 25 0.75 -9.77 7.74
CA ALA A 25 1.91 -9.24 7.03
C ALA A 25 2.46 -10.28 6.05
N ALA A 26 1.67 -10.66 5.03
CA ALA A 26 2.16 -11.58 3.99
C ALA A 26 1.49 -11.46 2.61
N ILE A 27 0.96 -10.30 2.20
CA ILE A 27 0.35 -10.13 0.85
C ILE A 27 0.81 -8.85 0.12
N VAL A 28 2.09 -8.44 0.24
CA VAL A 28 2.56 -7.19 -0.42
C VAL A 28 3.56 -7.43 -1.56
N LEU A 29 3.78 -8.68 -2.00
CA LEU A 29 4.87 -8.99 -2.95
C LEU A 29 4.48 -9.40 -4.38
N LEU A 30 3.21 -9.34 -4.82
CA LEU A 30 2.83 -10.06 -6.05
C LEU A 30 2.02 -9.33 -7.14
N THR A 31 1.87 -8.01 -7.15
CA THR A 31 1.26 -7.35 -8.31
C THR A 31 2.04 -6.10 -8.70
N GLY A 32 3.05 -6.30 -9.56
CA GLY A 32 3.65 -5.21 -10.34
C GLY A 32 2.58 -4.58 -11.23
N GLY A 33 2.56 -3.25 -11.24
CA GLY A 33 1.49 -2.41 -11.78
C GLY A 33 0.97 -2.82 -13.15
N LYS A 34 -0.37 -2.87 -13.25
CA LYS A 34 -1.21 -2.47 -14.41
C LYS A 34 -2.66 -2.93 -14.27
N GLU A 35 -2.95 -3.89 -13.41
CA GLU A 35 -4.30 -4.43 -13.25
C GLU A 35 -4.87 -4.01 -11.91
N LEU A 36 -6.11 -3.50 -11.88
CA LEU A 36 -6.92 -3.39 -10.67
C LEU A 36 -6.87 -4.73 -9.90
N PRO A 37 -6.16 -4.84 -8.77
CA PRO A 37 -6.15 -6.08 -8.00
C PRO A 37 -7.46 -6.26 -7.21
N TYR A 38 -8.38 -5.29 -7.32
CA TYR A 38 -9.61 -5.22 -6.54
C TYR A 38 -10.81 -5.59 -7.39
N LYS A 39 -11.43 -6.72 -7.04
CA LYS A 39 -12.68 -7.19 -7.65
C LYS A 39 -13.90 -6.57 -6.98
N THR A 40 -13.73 -5.94 -5.82
CA THR A 40 -14.82 -5.35 -5.05
C THR A 40 -14.41 -4.05 -4.37
N GLN A 41 -15.41 -3.24 -4.04
CA GLN A 41 -15.26 -2.01 -3.27
C GLN A 41 -14.60 -2.23 -1.90
N ALA A 42 -14.93 -3.34 -1.24
CA ALA A 42 -14.36 -3.71 0.05
C ALA A 42 -12.87 -4.05 -0.07
N GLN A 43 -12.49 -4.83 -1.10
CA GLN A 43 -11.08 -5.16 -1.33
C GLN A 43 -10.22 -3.90 -1.56
N MET A 44 -10.73 -2.97 -2.36
CA MET A 44 -10.04 -1.69 -2.57
C MET A 44 -9.90 -0.91 -1.27
N ARG A 45 -10.99 -0.79 -0.50
CA ARG A 45 -11.02 -0.07 0.77
C ARG A 45 -10.04 -0.65 1.79
N ASP A 46 -9.96 -1.97 1.88
CA ASP A 46 -9.17 -2.65 2.90
C ASP A 46 -7.67 -2.62 2.57
N ALA A 47 -7.29 -2.55 1.29
CA ALA A 47 -5.90 -2.48 0.86
C ALA A 47 -5.33 -1.04 0.84
N MET A 48 -6.18 -0.04 0.59
CA MET A 48 -5.74 1.34 0.37
C MET A 48 -4.97 1.98 1.54
N PRO A 49 -5.27 1.75 2.83
CA PRO A 49 -4.50 2.34 3.92
C PRO A 49 -3.00 2.00 3.85
N ALA A 50 -2.68 0.73 3.62
CA ALA A 50 -1.30 0.26 3.58
C ALA A 50 -0.56 0.75 2.32
N MET A 51 -1.23 0.73 1.17
CA MET A 51 -0.65 1.18 -0.11
C MET A 51 -0.36 2.67 -0.09
N ALA A 52 -1.29 3.49 0.41
CA ALA A 52 -1.10 4.93 0.51
C ALA A 52 -0.07 5.31 1.59
N ALA A 53 -0.02 4.59 2.72
CA ALA A 53 1.02 4.78 3.72
C ALA A 53 2.42 4.52 3.14
N ALA A 54 2.59 3.44 2.38
CA ALA A 54 3.85 3.14 1.71
C ALA A 54 4.25 4.22 0.68
N GLU A 55 3.29 4.74 -0.09
CA GLU A 55 3.56 5.84 -1.03
C GLU A 55 3.99 7.12 -0.32
N LEU A 56 3.30 7.48 0.78
CA LEU A 56 3.64 8.63 1.60
C LEU A 56 5.03 8.51 2.21
N GLU A 57 5.35 7.34 2.78
CA GLU A 57 6.67 7.07 3.37
C GLU A 57 7.78 7.18 2.32
N ARG A 58 7.57 6.59 1.12
CA ARG A 58 8.51 6.69 0.00
C ARG A 58 8.77 8.14 -0.44
N ARG A 59 7.78 9.02 -0.26
CA ARG A 59 7.88 10.47 -0.55
C ARG A 59 8.32 11.30 0.65
N GLY A 60 8.73 10.67 1.75
CA GLY A 60 9.22 11.35 2.95
C GLY A 60 8.14 11.96 3.83
N VAL A 61 6.87 11.57 3.64
CA VAL A 61 5.74 12.00 4.47
C VAL A 61 5.45 10.95 5.54
N THR A 62 5.66 11.31 6.80
CA THR A 62 5.35 10.44 7.93
C THR A 62 3.93 10.68 8.42
N LEU A 63 3.13 9.62 8.55
CA LEU A 63 1.80 9.66 9.14
C LEU A 63 1.86 9.65 10.67
N ALA A 64 0.95 10.38 11.33
CA ALA A 64 0.78 10.34 12.78
C ALA A 64 0.06 9.07 13.27
N GLY A 65 -0.59 8.34 12.36
CA GLY A 65 -1.35 7.13 12.63
C GLY A 65 -1.86 6.50 11.33
N PRO A 66 -2.56 5.36 11.41
CA PRO A 66 -3.13 4.72 10.22
C PRO A 66 -4.17 5.62 9.54
N LEU A 67 -4.29 5.48 8.22
CA LEU A 67 -5.37 6.12 7.46
C LEU A 67 -6.69 5.39 7.72
N THR A 68 -7.78 6.16 7.82
CA THR A 68 -9.15 5.63 7.86
C THR A 68 -9.72 5.71 6.46
N CYS A 69 -10.21 4.58 5.92
CA CYS A 69 -10.72 4.49 4.56
C CYS A 69 -12.19 4.09 4.54
N ASP A 70 -12.95 4.78 3.70
CA ASP A 70 -14.36 4.53 3.46
C ASP A 70 -14.60 4.27 1.97
N GLY A 71 -15.51 3.33 1.69
CA GLY A 71 -16.04 3.17 0.35
C GLY A 71 -16.97 4.34 0.03
N VAL A 72 -16.71 5.05 -1.06
CA VAL A 72 -17.60 6.09 -1.55
C VAL A 72 -18.56 5.41 -2.53
N PRO A 73 -19.87 5.34 -2.25
CA PRO A 73 -20.81 4.68 -3.15
C PRO A 73 -20.69 5.31 -4.55
N GLY A 74 -20.27 4.49 -5.51
CA GLY A 74 -20.29 4.86 -6.92
C GLY A 74 -21.73 4.99 -7.42
N TRP A 75 -21.91 5.75 -8.50
CA TRP A 75 -23.21 5.83 -9.20
C TRP A 75 -23.63 4.50 -9.86
N THR A 76 -22.69 3.57 -10.06
CA THR A 76 -22.91 2.24 -10.65
C THR A 76 -22.01 1.20 -9.97
N GLU A 77 -22.44 -0.07 -9.95
CA GLU A 77 -21.65 -1.20 -9.40
C GLU A 77 -20.31 -1.43 -10.12
N GLN A 78 -20.12 -0.82 -11.29
CA GLN A 78 -18.94 -0.95 -12.13
C GLN A 78 -17.77 -0.03 -11.73
N ARG A 79 -18.02 0.93 -10.83
CA ARG A 79 -17.02 1.90 -10.37
C ARG A 79 -16.72 1.71 -8.91
N LEU A 80 -15.46 1.46 -8.61
CA LEU A 80 -14.93 1.43 -7.27
C LEU A 80 -14.45 2.83 -6.90
N ARG A 81 -14.79 3.31 -5.70
CA ARG A 81 -14.27 4.57 -5.17
C ARG A 81 -13.98 4.45 -3.70
N VAL A 82 -12.80 4.86 -3.29
CA VAL A 82 -12.39 4.89 -1.88
C VAL A 82 -11.83 6.27 -1.58
N SER A 83 -12.19 6.78 -0.42
CA SER A 83 -11.55 7.94 0.18
C SER A 83 -10.91 7.50 1.48
N CYS A 84 -9.66 7.86 1.69
CA CYS A 84 -8.99 7.70 2.96
C CYS A 84 -8.56 9.04 3.51
N THR A 85 -8.62 9.18 4.83
CA THR A 85 -8.20 10.38 5.54
C THR A 85 -7.27 10.03 6.68
N GLY A 86 -6.43 11.00 7.04
CA GLY A 86 -5.56 10.91 8.19
C GLY A 86 -4.78 12.20 8.38
N THR A 87 -3.71 12.09 9.17
CA THR A 87 -2.89 13.24 9.54
C THR A 87 -1.42 12.84 9.52
N THR A 88 -0.58 13.74 9.03
CA THR A 88 0.89 13.63 9.11
C THR A 88 1.42 13.87 10.52
N ALA A 89 2.65 13.47 10.80
CA ALA A 89 3.32 13.73 12.07
C ALA A 89 3.44 15.24 12.38
N ASP A 90 3.51 16.10 11.36
CA ASP A 90 3.51 17.56 11.47
C ASP A 90 2.09 18.18 11.40
N LYS A 91 1.05 17.37 11.64
CA LYS A 91 -0.36 17.78 11.80
C LYS A 91 -1.03 18.32 10.53
N LYS A 92 -0.46 18.09 9.36
CA LYS A 92 -1.12 18.36 8.09
C LYS A 92 -2.15 17.29 7.76
N PRO A 93 -3.36 17.67 7.30
CA PRO A 93 -4.35 16.70 6.86
C PRO A 93 -3.86 15.95 5.62
N VAL A 94 -4.22 14.68 5.53
CA VAL A 94 -3.96 13.81 4.38
C VAL A 94 -5.30 13.31 3.85
N GLU A 95 -5.47 13.41 2.53
CA GLU A 95 -6.59 12.81 1.81
C GLU A 95 -6.04 11.94 0.69
N VAL A 96 -6.57 10.73 0.55
CA VAL A 96 -6.19 9.77 -0.48
C VAL A 96 -7.46 9.37 -1.19
N LEU A 97 -7.49 9.60 -2.50
CA LEU A 97 -8.59 9.24 -3.36
C LEU A 97 -8.15 8.12 -4.27
N GLY A 98 -8.96 7.07 -4.33
CA GLY A 98 -8.74 5.93 -5.18
C GLY A 98 -10.00 5.67 -6.00
N SER A 99 -9.82 5.44 -7.29
CA SER A 99 -10.90 5.02 -8.17
C SER A 99 -10.48 3.84 -9.03
N GLY A 100 -11.45 2.97 -9.33
CA GLY A 100 -11.28 1.81 -10.18
C GLY A 100 -12.44 1.65 -11.15
N GLN A 101 -12.15 1.34 -12.41
CA GLN A 101 -13.11 0.96 -13.43
C GLN A 101 -13.07 -0.55 -13.66
N MET A 102 -14.12 -1.27 -13.29
CA MET A 102 -14.11 -2.74 -13.38
C MET A 102 -14.05 -3.27 -14.81
N GLU A 103 -14.64 -2.56 -15.79
CA GLU A 103 -14.67 -2.98 -17.19
C GLU A 103 -13.29 -2.86 -17.86
N THR A 104 -12.62 -1.72 -17.66
CA THR A 104 -11.32 -1.44 -18.30
C THR A 104 -10.13 -1.86 -17.43
N GLN A 105 -10.39 -2.23 -16.18
CA GLN A 105 -9.38 -2.54 -15.16
C GLN A 105 -8.44 -1.36 -14.82
N ASP A 106 -8.84 -0.14 -15.17
CA ASP A 106 -8.09 1.07 -14.85
C ASP A 106 -8.21 1.43 -13.37
N SER A 107 -7.09 1.86 -12.78
CA SER A 107 -7.05 2.47 -11.45
C SER A 107 -6.46 3.87 -11.53
N PHE A 108 -6.98 4.78 -10.71
CA PHE A 108 -6.39 6.10 -10.53
C PHE A 108 -6.36 6.48 -9.06
N TYR A 109 -5.23 7.04 -8.65
CA TYR A 109 -4.97 7.43 -7.27
C TYR A 109 -4.48 8.87 -7.20
N THR A 110 -4.99 9.61 -6.21
CA THR A 110 -4.56 10.97 -5.89
C THR A 110 -4.30 11.04 -4.39
N ILE A 111 -3.19 11.66 -3.99
CA ILE A 111 -2.83 11.89 -2.60
C ILE A 111 -2.65 13.40 -2.41
N LEU A 112 -3.41 13.96 -1.49
CA LEU A 112 -3.32 15.35 -1.07
C LEU A 112 -2.70 15.41 0.33
N VAL A 113 -1.74 16.30 0.52
CA VAL A 113 -1.21 16.66 1.83
C VAL A 113 -1.39 18.16 2.00
N ASP A 114 -2.10 18.57 3.06
CA ASP A 114 -2.45 19.98 3.28
C ASP A 114 -3.20 20.60 2.09
N GLY A 115 -4.07 19.80 1.46
CA GLY A 115 -4.83 20.18 0.26
C GLY A 115 -4.01 20.31 -1.03
N ARG A 116 -2.70 20.03 -0.99
CA ARG A 116 -1.81 20.08 -2.17
C ARG A 116 -1.56 18.68 -2.71
N PRO A 117 -1.62 18.47 -4.03
CA PRO A 117 -1.35 17.16 -4.62
C PRO A 117 0.12 16.79 -4.45
N LEU A 118 0.34 15.63 -3.82
CA LEU A 118 1.64 14.96 -3.75
C LEU A 118 1.74 13.86 -4.81
N VAL A 119 0.60 13.22 -5.09
CA VAL A 119 0.38 12.27 -6.19
C VAL A 119 -0.90 12.69 -6.87
N GLU A 120 -0.92 12.75 -8.19
CA GLU A 120 -2.10 13.15 -8.95
C GLU A 120 -2.36 12.15 -10.08
N ASN A 121 -3.56 11.56 -10.07
CA ASN A 121 -4.07 10.68 -11.12
C ASN A 121 -3.10 9.55 -11.52
N ALA A 122 -2.36 9.02 -10.55
CA ALA A 122 -1.39 7.97 -10.78
C ALA A 122 -2.08 6.63 -11.03
N ALA A 123 -1.55 5.82 -11.93
CA ALA A 123 -2.07 4.49 -12.23
C ALA A 123 -1.69 3.45 -11.16
N CYS A 124 -0.72 3.77 -10.30
CA CYS A 124 -0.19 2.87 -9.28
C CYS A 124 0.34 3.66 -8.07
N ILE A 125 0.13 3.15 -6.85
CA ILE A 125 0.72 3.70 -5.61
C ILE A 125 1.41 2.62 -4.76
N GLY A 126 2.42 2.99 -3.99
CA GLY A 126 3.15 2.12 -3.07
C GLY A 126 4.39 1.44 -3.67
N ASN A 127 4.93 0.47 -2.94
CA ASN A 127 6.25 -0.12 -3.20
C ASN A 127 6.33 -1.02 -4.45
N GLY A 128 5.20 -1.36 -5.08
CA GLY A 128 5.14 -2.23 -6.26
C GLY A 128 5.10 -1.50 -7.62
N CYS A 129 5.13 -0.16 -7.60
CA CYS A 129 5.00 0.66 -8.80
C CYS A 129 6.34 0.96 -9.44
N ARG A 130 6.43 0.90 -10.78
CA ARG A 130 7.66 1.29 -11.48
C ARG A 130 7.82 2.81 -11.41
N GLU A 131 9.07 3.26 -11.46
CA GLU A 131 9.39 4.68 -11.59
C GLU A 131 8.67 5.26 -12.83
N GLY A 132 7.84 6.29 -12.62
CA GLY A 132 7.00 6.92 -13.66
C GLY A 132 5.52 6.56 -13.64
N GLU A 133 5.11 5.50 -12.93
CA GLU A 133 3.68 5.10 -12.82
C GLU A 133 2.96 5.74 -11.62
N SER A 134 3.73 6.28 -10.67
CA SER A 134 3.24 6.80 -9.39
C SER A 134 2.96 8.31 -9.35
N GLY A 135 3.09 9.02 -10.46
CA GLY A 135 2.82 10.47 -10.55
C GLY A 135 3.92 11.34 -9.96
#